data_AF-A0A351BMU9-F1
#
_entry.id   AF-A0A351BMU9-F1
#
_cell.length_a   1.000
_cell.length_b   1.000
_cell.length_c   1.000
_cell.angle_alpha   90.00
_cell.angle_beta   90.00
_cell.angle_gamma   90.00
#
_symmetry.space_group_name_H-M   'P 1'
#
loop_
_entity.id
_entity.type
_entity.pdbx_description
1 polymer ?
#
loop_
_entity_poly.entity_id
_entity_poly.type
_entity_poly.pdbx_seq_one_letter_code
_entity_poly.pdbx_strand_id
1 'polypeptide(L)'
;RGAWEAIKRHFRELGLDTQTQPFTVVGIGDMSGDVFGNGMLLSREIRLLAAFDHRHIFIDPSPDAVRSHAERQRLFDLPRSSWADYDPALISAGGGVWSRTAKTIPLSPQLQDWLATDAIQMSPPELIRSLLQVPVDLLYNGGIGTYVKAGNQSHQEANDRGNDILRVDASQLRARVVGEGGNLGLTQKGRIEFALNGGRIYTDAIDNSAGVDCSDHEVNIKILLAGLVATGEMTGRQRDALLASMTDEVASLVLADNYQQTQAIALEAATAGELLAAHARLIRSLESRGALHRGVEFLPDDKGLAERGQQKRGLTAPEIAVLLAYAKITLKEAVLTSDLPDSGDLDDLLESYFPSVLRGSCRARMAAHPLQRDIITTQLVNRLVNRMGTTFVLQLGDETGASTAQVAGAWYAASQVLDAEALWREVESLDLLLD
;
A
#
# COMPACT_ATOMS: atom_id res chain seq x y z
N ARG A 1 2.02 7.78 4.14
CA ARG A 1 0.77 8.38 3.59
C ARG A 1 0.07 7.42 2.63
N GLY A 2 0.69 6.98 1.51
CA GLY A 2 0.09 5.97 0.61
C GLY A 2 -0.43 4.71 1.29
N ALA A 3 0.39 4.08 2.15
CA ALA A 3 -0.04 2.90 2.92
C ALA A 3 -1.29 3.14 3.77
N TRP A 4 -1.52 4.39 4.18
CA TRP A 4 -2.71 4.75 4.94
C TRP A 4 -3.98 4.81 4.08
N GLU A 5 -3.87 5.10 2.79
CA GLU A 5 -4.99 5.00 1.84
C GLU A 5 -5.49 3.55 1.72
N ALA A 6 -4.56 2.60 1.63
CA ALA A 6 -4.86 1.17 1.67
C ALA A 6 -5.50 0.74 3.00
N ILE A 7 -4.97 1.21 4.13
CA ILE A 7 -5.55 0.94 5.45
C ILE A 7 -6.98 1.47 5.53
N LYS A 8 -7.24 2.71 5.09
CA LYS A 8 -8.60 3.27 5.03
C LYS A 8 -9.56 2.41 4.19
N ARG A 9 -9.11 1.91 3.03
CA ARG A 9 -9.89 0.98 2.18
C ARG A 9 -10.34 -0.26 2.98
N HIS A 10 -9.40 -0.94 3.66
CA HIS A 10 -9.71 -2.12 4.46
C HIS A 10 -10.66 -1.84 5.62
N PHE A 11 -10.51 -0.71 6.30
CA PHE A 11 -11.36 -0.35 7.44
C PHE A 11 -12.78 0.06 7.01
N ARG A 12 -12.96 0.72 5.87
CA ARG A 12 -14.32 0.96 5.30
C ARG A 12 -15.05 -0.35 5.02
N GLU A 13 -14.38 -1.35 4.47
CA GLU A 13 -14.98 -2.68 4.26
C GLU A 13 -15.31 -3.42 5.57
N LEU A 14 -14.88 -2.87 6.70
CA LEU A 14 -15.23 -3.33 8.05
C LEU A 14 -16.25 -2.42 8.73
N GLY A 15 -16.79 -1.41 8.04
CA GLY A 15 -17.72 -0.43 8.58
C GLY A 15 -17.11 0.47 9.65
N LEU A 16 -15.79 0.72 9.59
CA LEU A 16 -15.08 1.57 10.55
C LEU A 16 -14.36 2.69 9.82
N ASP A 17 -14.62 3.92 10.22
CA ASP A 17 -13.87 5.10 9.77
C ASP A 17 -12.71 5.40 10.73
N THR A 18 -11.49 5.09 10.27
CA THR A 18 -10.25 5.35 11.03
C THR A 18 -10.02 6.83 11.36
N GLN A 19 -10.73 7.76 10.73
CA GLN A 19 -10.56 9.19 10.97
C GLN A 19 -11.47 9.73 12.08
N THR A 20 -12.54 9.01 12.42
CA THR A 20 -13.55 9.47 13.38
C THR A 20 -13.88 8.47 14.48
N GLN A 21 -13.43 7.22 14.37
CA GLN A 21 -13.69 6.16 15.33
C GLN A 21 -12.40 5.55 15.89
N PRO A 22 -12.31 5.31 17.20
CA PRO A 22 -11.13 4.74 17.84
C PRO A 22 -10.90 3.28 17.44
N PHE A 23 -9.63 2.93 17.23
CA PHE A 23 -9.19 1.58 16.88
C PHE A 23 -7.82 1.26 17.48
N THR A 24 -7.57 -0.02 17.72
CA THR A 24 -6.36 -0.53 18.38
C THR A 24 -5.25 -0.86 17.39
N VAL A 25 -4.01 -0.53 17.76
CA VAL A 25 -2.85 -0.73 16.88
C VAL A 25 -1.69 -1.39 17.62
N VAL A 26 -1.06 -2.37 16.98
CA VAL A 26 0.31 -2.78 17.28
C VAL A 26 1.22 -2.36 16.14
N GLY A 27 2.34 -1.74 16.47
CA GLY A 27 3.27 -1.16 15.52
C GLY A 27 4.64 -1.84 15.46
N ILE A 28 5.23 -1.89 14.27
CA ILE A 28 6.63 -2.26 14.07
C ILE A 28 7.34 -1.02 13.55
N GLY A 29 8.16 -0.38 14.40
CA GLY A 29 8.84 0.87 14.10
C GLY A 29 8.95 1.81 15.29
N ASP A 30 9.38 3.03 15.01
CA ASP A 30 9.66 4.09 15.98
C ASP A 30 9.20 5.43 15.42
N MET A 31 8.83 6.37 16.30
CA MET A 31 8.35 7.69 15.89
C MET A 31 9.40 8.52 15.14
N SER A 32 10.70 8.24 15.28
CA SER A 32 11.75 8.88 14.46
C SER A 32 11.81 8.39 13.01
N GLY A 33 11.15 7.27 12.69
CA GLY A 33 11.15 6.71 11.34
C GLY A 33 10.06 7.35 10.47
N ASP A 34 10.41 7.74 9.24
CA ASP A 34 9.48 8.44 8.34
C ASP A 34 8.19 7.65 8.09
N VAL A 35 8.28 6.35 7.79
CA VAL A 35 7.10 5.52 7.50
C VAL A 35 6.25 5.35 8.75
N PHE A 36 6.86 4.88 9.84
CA PHE A 36 6.15 4.59 11.07
C PHE A 36 5.55 5.85 11.71
N GLY A 37 6.37 6.89 11.86
CA GLY A 37 6.01 8.15 12.50
C GLY A 37 4.88 8.86 11.76
N ASN A 38 4.99 9.02 10.43
CA ASN A 38 3.89 9.57 9.65
C ASN A 38 2.62 8.71 9.79
N GLY A 39 2.73 7.38 9.64
CA GLY A 39 1.59 6.46 9.75
C GLY A 39 0.83 6.61 11.08
N MET A 40 1.55 6.70 12.19
CA MET A 40 0.97 6.83 13.53
C MET A 40 0.41 8.23 13.85
N LEU A 41 0.59 9.21 12.96
CA LEU A 41 0.05 10.57 13.10
C LEU A 41 -1.14 10.85 12.17
N LEU A 42 -1.40 9.98 11.19
CA LEU A 42 -2.48 10.15 10.20
C LEU A 42 -3.89 9.90 10.74
N SER A 43 -4.02 9.51 12.01
CA SER A 43 -5.30 9.50 12.70
C SER A 43 -5.13 9.82 14.18
N ARG A 44 -6.01 10.68 14.69
CA ARG A 44 -6.11 11.02 16.13
C ARG A 44 -6.81 9.92 16.93
N GLU A 45 -7.46 8.98 16.26
CA GLU A 45 -8.26 7.92 16.85
C GLU A 45 -7.44 6.64 17.13
N ILE A 46 -6.16 6.64 16.76
CA ILE A 46 -5.26 5.51 17.01
C ILE A 46 -5.04 5.32 18.52
N ARG A 47 -5.41 4.14 19.02
CA ARG A 47 -4.99 3.60 20.32
C ARG A 47 -3.79 2.66 20.12
N LEU A 48 -2.58 3.21 20.16
CA LEU A 48 -1.35 2.44 19.99
C LEU A 48 -1.05 1.64 21.26
N LEU A 49 -1.38 0.34 21.24
CA LEU A 49 -1.23 -0.53 22.41
C LEU A 49 0.21 -0.97 22.61
N ALA A 50 0.93 -1.22 21.51
CA ALA A 50 2.36 -1.49 21.58
C ALA A 50 3.06 -1.08 20.30
N ALA A 51 4.35 -0.80 20.41
CA ALA A 51 5.24 -0.65 19.28
C ALA A 51 6.63 -1.18 19.64
N PHE A 52 7.38 -1.66 18.66
CA PHE A 52 8.76 -2.06 18.88
C PHE A 52 9.64 -1.71 17.68
N ASP A 53 10.88 -1.29 17.97
CA ASP A 53 11.92 -1.02 16.98
C ASP A 53 13.14 -1.89 17.28
N HIS A 54 14.32 -1.58 16.75
CA HIS A 54 15.56 -2.32 17.03
C HIS A 54 16.11 -2.10 18.46
N ARG A 55 15.60 -1.12 19.22
CA ARG A 55 16.10 -0.69 20.53
C ARG A 55 15.15 -1.02 21.67
N HIS A 56 13.86 -0.77 21.48
CA HIS A 56 12.87 -0.75 22.55
C HIS A 56 11.58 -1.47 22.18
N ILE A 57 10.84 -1.84 23.23
CA ILE A 57 9.45 -2.27 23.19
C ILE A 57 8.66 -1.27 24.04
N PHE A 58 7.77 -0.51 23.39
CA PHE A 58 6.78 0.37 24.01
C PHE A 58 5.47 -0.40 24.17
N ILE A 59 4.83 -0.32 25.35
CA ILE A 59 3.49 -0.86 25.59
C ILE A 59 2.69 0.12 26.44
N ASP A 60 1.46 0.38 26.00
CA ASP A 60 0.43 1.10 26.72
C ASP A 60 -0.87 0.26 26.71
N PRO A 61 -1.26 -0.39 27.83
CA PRO A 61 -2.44 -1.26 27.86
C PRO A 61 -3.78 -0.57 27.57
N SER A 62 -3.88 0.73 27.83
CA SER A 62 -5.11 1.52 27.71
C SER A 62 -4.81 2.99 27.38
N PRO A 63 -4.25 3.27 26.18
CA PRO A 63 -3.84 4.61 25.80
C PRO A 63 -5.06 5.52 25.60
N ASP A 64 -4.94 6.77 26.08
CA ASP A 64 -5.84 7.84 25.68
C ASP A 64 -5.44 8.33 24.28
N ALA A 65 -6.36 8.24 23.31
CA ALA A 65 -6.04 8.51 21.90
C ALA A 65 -5.55 9.94 21.66
N VAL A 66 -6.17 10.93 22.32
CA VAL A 66 -5.82 12.35 22.14
C VAL A 66 -4.47 12.68 22.79
N ARG A 67 -4.27 12.28 24.04
CA ARG A 67 -3.02 12.54 24.78
C ARG A 67 -1.84 11.81 24.15
N SER A 68 -2.03 10.55 23.77
CA SER A 68 -0.98 9.75 23.12
C SER A 68 -0.69 10.21 21.70
N HIS A 69 -1.66 10.78 20.96
CA HIS A 69 -1.40 11.41 19.66
C HIS A 69 -0.50 12.65 19.82
N ALA A 70 -0.81 13.54 20.76
CA ALA A 70 0.01 14.72 21.02
C ALA A 70 1.45 14.34 21.42
N GLU A 71 1.61 13.29 22.23
CA GLU A 71 2.94 12.82 22.62
C GLU A 71 3.70 12.18 21.46
N ARG A 72 3.04 11.38 20.62
CA ARG A 72 3.63 10.85 19.39
C ARG A 72 4.07 11.99 18.46
N GLN A 73 3.28 13.05 18.32
CA GLN A 73 3.65 14.22 17.52
C GLN A 73 4.91 14.88 18.08
N ARG A 74 4.97 15.10 19.40
CA ARG A 74 6.17 15.64 20.06
C ARG A 74 7.40 14.78 19.78
N LEU A 75 7.27 13.44 19.88
CA LEU A 75 8.37 12.52 19.56
C LEU A 75 8.79 12.59 18.09
N PHE A 76 7.84 12.68 17.16
CA PHE A 76 8.12 12.80 15.73
C PHE A 76 8.92 14.07 15.39
N ASP A 77 8.61 15.18 16.06
CA ASP A 77 9.28 16.48 15.83
C ASP A 77 10.67 16.58 16.48
N LEU A 78 11.06 15.61 17.30
CA LEU A 78 12.40 15.58 17.91
C LEU A 78 13.47 15.08 16.92
N PRO A 79 14.63 15.76 16.80
CA PRO A 79 15.66 15.40 15.82
C PRO A 79 16.24 13.98 15.90
N ARG A 80 16.11 13.29 17.06
CA ARG A 80 16.64 11.94 17.34
C ARG A 80 15.83 11.24 18.44
N SER A 81 14.52 11.17 18.29
CA SER A 81 13.69 10.47 19.27
C SER A 81 13.87 8.95 19.24
N SER A 82 13.38 8.36 20.31
CA SER A 82 13.14 6.94 20.47
C SER A 82 11.94 6.74 21.38
N TRP A 83 11.43 5.51 21.47
CA TRP A 83 10.46 5.17 22.50
C TRP A 83 10.90 5.51 23.93
N ALA A 84 12.21 5.54 24.24
CA ALA A 84 12.70 5.91 25.57
C ALA A 84 12.48 7.40 25.90
N ASP A 85 12.20 8.24 24.90
CA ASP A 85 11.88 9.65 25.09
C ASP A 85 10.38 9.88 25.37
N TYR A 86 9.54 8.84 25.27
CA TYR A 86 8.10 8.92 25.55
C TYR A 86 7.86 9.24 27.03
N ASP A 87 7.03 10.24 27.33
CA ASP A 87 6.73 10.65 28.70
C ASP A 87 6.04 9.51 29.48
N PRO A 88 6.71 8.92 30.49
CA PRO A 88 6.15 7.80 31.25
C PRO A 88 4.86 8.14 32.00
N ALA A 89 4.62 9.43 32.30
CA ALA A 89 3.40 9.88 32.97
C ALA A 89 2.15 9.80 32.06
N LEU A 90 2.34 9.62 30.76
CA LEU A 90 1.26 9.45 29.78
C LEU A 90 0.95 7.98 29.48
N ILE A 91 1.78 7.05 29.92
CA ILE A 91 1.58 5.60 29.74
C ILE A 91 0.60 5.10 30.80
N SER A 92 -0.41 4.31 30.40
CA SER A 92 -1.37 3.76 31.36
C SER A 92 -0.75 2.74 32.31
N ALA A 93 -1.46 2.46 33.42
CA ALA A 93 -0.99 1.56 34.46
C ALA A 93 -0.65 0.16 33.89
N GLY A 94 0.54 -0.33 34.23
CA GLY A 94 1.03 -1.63 33.77
C GLY A 94 1.79 -1.59 32.44
N GLY A 95 1.80 -0.45 31.74
CA GLY A 95 2.61 -0.21 30.55
C GLY A 95 4.03 0.28 30.86
N GLY A 96 4.81 0.50 29.81
CA GLY A 96 6.16 1.02 29.93
C GLY A 96 6.96 0.92 28.63
N VAL A 97 8.24 1.28 28.74
CA VAL A 97 9.23 1.15 27.67
C VAL A 97 10.38 0.31 28.18
N TRP A 98 10.71 -0.77 27.47
CA TRP A 98 11.79 -1.68 27.85
C TRP A 98 12.81 -1.80 26.74
N SER A 99 14.09 -1.93 27.12
CA SER A 99 15.17 -2.24 26.17
C SER A 99 15.02 -3.65 25.60
N ARG A 100 15.24 -3.81 24.29
CA ARG A 100 15.35 -5.11 23.63
C ARG A 100 16.56 -5.93 24.08
N THR A 101 17.54 -5.30 24.73
CA THR A 101 18.71 -5.98 25.31
C THR A 101 18.48 -6.45 26.75
N ALA A 102 17.31 -6.16 27.34
CA ALA A 102 16.96 -6.66 28.66
C ALA A 102 16.91 -8.20 28.67
N LYS A 103 17.32 -8.81 29.78
CA LYS A 103 17.24 -10.28 29.95
C LYS A 103 15.78 -10.74 30.06
N THR A 104 14.96 -9.95 30.73
CA THR A 104 13.55 -10.23 30.96
C THR A 104 12.78 -8.92 31.19
N ILE A 105 11.49 -8.95 30.89
CA ILE A 105 10.52 -7.88 31.04
C ILE A 105 9.41 -8.43 31.95
N PRO A 106 9.17 -7.83 33.13
CA PRO A 106 8.08 -8.24 34.00
C PRO A 106 6.75 -7.89 33.35
N LEU A 107 5.77 -8.78 33.47
CA LEU A 107 4.42 -8.56 32.97
C LEU A 107 3.52 -8.14 34.14
N SER A 108 2.97 -6.93 34.04
CA SER A 108 1.92 -6.47 34.96
C SER A 108 0.64 -7.29 34.78
N PRO A 109 -0.29 -7.30 35.76
CA PRO A 109 -1.59 -7.95 35.59
C PRO A 109 -2.33 -7.50 34.33
N GLN A 110 -2.26 -6.19 34.00
CA GLN A 110 -2.87 -5.63 32.79
C GLN A 110 -2.27 -6.24 31.50
N LEU A 111 -0.96 -6.46 31.48
CA LEU A 111 -0.30 -7.10 30.34
C LEU A 111 -0.60 -8.60 30.26
N GLN A 112 -0.68 -9.29 31.39
CA GLN A 112 -1.05 -10.71 31.45
C GLN A 112 -2.47 -10.92 30.89
N ASP A 113 -3.42 -10.07 31.29
CA ASP A 113 -4.79 -10.10 30.80
C ASP A 113 -4.86 -9.81 29.29
N TRP A 114 -4.16 -8.77 28.81
CA TRP A 114 -4.17 -8.40 27.39
C TRP A 114 -3.50 -9.45 26.50
N LEU A 115 -2.36 -9.98 26.92
CA LEU A 115 -1.63 -11.03 26.20
C LEU A 115 -2.29 -12.41 26.35
N ALA A 116 -3.26 -12.55 27.25
CA ALA A 116 -3.90 -13.80 27.66
C ALA A 116 -2.85 -14.86 28.08
N THR A 117 -2.03 -14.54 29.07
CA THR A 117 -0.93 -15.39 29.55
C THR A 117 -0.79 -15.38 31.07
N ASP A 118 -0.41 -16.52 31.66
CA ASP A 118 -0.07 -16.64 33.09
C ASP A 118 1.41 -16.33 33.39
N ALA A 119 2.20 -15.99 32.35
CA ALA A 119 3.60 -15.66 32.53
C ALA A 119 3.76 -14.34 33.29
N ILE A 120 4.56 -14.35 34.36
CA ILE A 120 4.86 -13.13 35.15
C ILE A 120 6.00 -12.29 34.55
N GLN A 121 6.75 -12.85 33.60
CA GLN A 121 7.84 -12.19 32.89
C GLN A 121 8.12 -12.90 31.56
N MET A 122 8.63 -12.18 30.57
CA MET A 122 9.04 -12.71 29.26
C MET A 122 10.39 -12.14 28.86
N SER A 123 11.15 -12.84 28.02
CA SER A 123 12.26 -12.22 27.28
C SER A 123 11.72 -11.25 26.20
N PRO A 124 12.48 -10.24 25.75
CA PRO A 124 12.04 -9.35 24.69
C PRO A 124 11.61 -10.06 23.38
N PRO A 125 12.26 -11.16 22.93
CA PRO A 125 11.76 -11.95 21.80
C PRO A 125 10.40 -12.62 22.04
N GLU A 126 10.19 -13.23 23.21
CA GLU A 126 8.92 -13.86 23.57
C GLU A 126 7.77 -12.83 23.63
N LEU A 127 8.06 -11.65 24.17
CA LEU A 127 7.11 -10.54 24.22
C LEU A 127 6.74 -10.06 22.82
N ILE A 128 7.72 -9.81 21.93
CA ILE A 128 7.45 -9.40 20.54
C ILE A 128 6.59 -10.45 19.81
N ARG A 129 6.91 -11.74 19.95
CA ARG A 129 6.07 -12.81 19.37
C ARG A 129 4.64 -12.73 19.88
N SER A 130 4.45 -12.46 21.18
CA SER A 130 3.12 -12.35 21.79
C SER A 130 2.37 -11.11 21.27
N LEU A 131 3.06 -9.98 21.12
CA LEU A 131 2.51 -8.74 20.57
C LEU A 131 2.07 -8.87 19.10
N LEU A 132 2.76 -9.69 18.29
CA LEU A 132 2.32 -9.99 16.92
C LEU A 132 1.03 -10.82 16.88
N GLN A 133 0.74 -11.56 17.96
CA GLN A 133 -0.39 -12.48 18.04
C GLN A 133 -1.57 -11.92 18.83
N VAL A 134 -1.53 -10.71 19.40
CA VAL A 134 -2.69 -10.17 20.13
C VAL A 134 -3.83 -9.78 19.19
N PRO A 135 -5.09 -9.85 19.65
CA PRO A 135 -6.20 -9.28 18.90
C PRO A 135 -6.08 -7.75 18.88
N VAL A 136 -5.99 -7.18 17.68
CA VAL A 136 -6.00 -5.73 17.43
C VAL A 136 -6.68 -5.41 16.12
N ASP A 137 -7.08 -4.17 15.93
CA ASP A 137 -7.68 -3.74 14.67
C ASP A 137 -6.63 -3.64 13.56
N LEU A 138 -5.45 -3.09 13.86
CA LEU A 138 -4.37 -2.91 12.89
C LEU A 138 -3.01 -3.41 13.44
N LEU A 139 -2.34 -4.25 12.66
CA LEU A 139 -0.89 -4.44 12.77
C LEU A 139 -0.21 -3.60 11.69
N TYR A 140 0.55 -2.58 12.10
CA TYR A 140 1.21 -1.66 11.18
C TYR A 140 2.72 -1.91 11.13
N ASN A 141 3.20 -2.35 9.96
CA ASN A 141 4.63 -2.47 9.72
C ASN A 141 5.18 -1.19 9.07
N GLY A 142 5.78 -0.31 9.87
CA GLY A 142 6.54 0.86 9.40
C GLY A 142 8.06 0.66 9.49
N GLY A 143 8.51 -0.56 9.75
CA GLY A 143 9.92 -0.90 9.98
C GLY A 143 10.49 -1.83 8.90
N ILE A 144 11.60 -2.48 9.26
CA ILE A 144 12.29 -3.45 8.41
C ILE A 144 12.24 -4.83 9.07
N GLY A 145 12.05 -5.86 8.27
CA GLY A 145 12.13 -7.25 8.68
C GLY A 145 10.87 -8.04 8.36
N THR A 146 11.03 -9.35 8.21
CA THR A 146 9.94 -10.29 7.91
C THR A 146 9.51 -11.01 9.19
N TYR A 147 8.42 -10.51 9.77
CA TYR A 147 7.87 -10.94 11.07
C TYR A 147 6.81 -12.03 10.95
N VAL A 148 6.27 -12.26 9.76
CA VAL A 148 5.22 -13.26 9.55
C VAL A 148 5.51 -14.07 8.28
N LYS A 149 5.33 -15.38 8.37
CA LYS A 149 5.38 -16.31 7.23
C LYS A 149 4.13 -17.18 7.18
N ALA A 150 3.96 -17.94 6.10
CA ALA A 150 2.96 -19.00 6.11
C ALA A 150 3.36 -20.15 7.06
N GLY A 151 2.39 -20.84 7.65
CA GLY A 151 2.64 -22.00 8.51
C GLY A 151 3.36 -23.16 7.81
N ASN A 152 3.15 -23.29 6.49
CA ASN A 152 3.83 -24.29 5.65
C ASN A 152 5.21 -23.84 5.12
N GLN A 153 5.67 -22.63 5.48
CA GLN A 153 6.96 -22.10 5.09
C GLN A 153 7.95 -22.26 6.25
N SER A 154 9.19 -22.64 5.97
CA SER A 154 10.27 -22.65 6.97
C SER A 154 10.78 -21.23 7.27
N HIS A 155 11.47 -21.04 8.39
CA HIS A 155 12.14 -19.77 8.68
C HIS A 155 13.22 -19.44 7.65
N GLN A 156 13.93 -20.46 7.14
CA GLN A 156 14.96 -20.29 6.11
C GLN A 156 14.38 -19.74 4.79
N GLU A 157 13.20 -20.22 4.38
CA GLU A 157 12.51 -19.74 3.17
C GLU A 157 12.02 -18.30 3.28
N ALA A 158 11.80 -17.77 4.49
CA ALA A 158 11.45 -16.36 4.69
C ALA A 158 12.65 -15.42 4.49
N ASN A 159 13.88 -15.96 4.38
CA ASN A 159 15.10 -15.25 4.00
C ASN A 159 15.45 -14.03 4.88
N ASP A 160 15.13 -14.08 6.17
CA ASP A 160 15.47 -13.03 7.14
C ASP A 160 15.85 -13.65 8.50
N ARG A 161 17.09 -14.13 8.60
CA ARG A 161 17.57 -14.84 9.80
C ARG A 161 17.52 -13.99 11.07
N GLY A 162 17.63 -12.67 10.95
CA GLY A 162 17.62 -11.75 12.10
C GLY A 162 16.30 -11.76 12.84
N ASN A 163 15.20 -12.04 12.14
CA ASN A 163 13.85 -12.09 12.70
C ASN A 163 13.34 -13.53 12.94
N ASP A 164 14.13 -14.57 12.72
CA ASP A 164 13.69 -15.97 12.92
C ASP A 164 13.10 -16.20 14.32
N ILE A 165 13.76 -15.67 15.35
CA ILE A 165 13.31 -15.82 16.74
C ILE A 165 12.01 -15.06 17.02
N LEU A 166 11.72 -13.99 16.27
CA LEU A 166 10.55 -13.13 16.45
C LEU A 166 9.37 -13.57 15.57
N ARG A 167 9.65 -14.29 14.48
CA ARG A 167 8.69 -14.60 13.44
C ARG A 167 7.61 -15.55 13.91
N VAL A 168 6.37 -15.23 13.54
CA VAL A 168 5.16 -16.03 13.78
C VAL A 168 4.57 -16.51 12.46
N ASP A 169 3.62 -17.44 12.55
CA ASP A 169 2.85 -17.90 11.40
C ASP A 169 1.64 -16.99 11.18
N ALA A 170 1.24 -16.79 9.92
CA ALA A 170 0.11 -15.94 9.57
C ALA A 170 -1.21 -16.45 10.15
N SER A 171 -1.34 -17.77 10.35
CA SER A 171 -2.45 -18.39 11.08
C SER A 171 -2.52 -18.02 12.57
N GLN A 172 -1.46 -17.46 13.15
CA GLN A 172 -1.41 -17.03 14.55
C GLN A 172 -1.74 -15.54 14.70
N LEU A 173 -1.82 -14.78 13.60
CA LEU A 173 -2.20 -13.38 13.66
C LEU A 173 -3.68 -13.27 14.04
N ARG A 174 -3.97 -12.36 14.98
CA ARG A 174 -5.33 -11.99 15.38
C ARG A 174 -5.66 -10.53 15.05
N ALA A 175 -4.79 -9.85 14.30
CA ALA A 175 -5.08 -8.54 13.75
C ALA A 175 -6.22 -8.65 12.71
N ARG A 176 -7.10 -7.65 12.63
CA ARG A 176 -8.15 -7.59 11.59
C ARG A 176 -7.57 -7.10 10.26
N VAL A 177 -6.72 -6.08 10.32
CA VAL A 177 -6.05 -5.45 9.19
C VAL A 177 -4.54 -5.48 9.41
N VAL A 178 -3.78 -5.72 8.35
CA VAL A 178 -2.33 -5.51 8.33
C VAL A 178 -2.03 -4.45 7.27
N GLY A 179 -1.19 -3.47 7.62
CA GLY A 179 -0.68 -2.47 6.68
C GLY A 179 0.84 -2.49 6.62
N GLU A 180 1.40 -2.65 5.42
CA GLU A 180 2.84 -2.73 5.18
C GLU A 180 3.38 -1.43 4.58
N GLY A 181 3.63 -0.44 5.45
CA GLY A 181 4.33 0.78 5.03
C GLY A 181 5.82 0.52 4.70
N GLY A 182 6.45 -0.43 5.39
CA GLY A 182 7.79 -0.94 5.08
C GLY A 182 7.77 -2.08 4.08
N ASN A 183 8.95 -2.54 3.65
CA ASN A 183 9.09 -3.69 2.75
C ASN A 183 9.13 -5.01 3.53
N LEU A 184 8.48 -6.03 2.97
CA LEU A 184 8.55 -7.44 3.37
C LEU A 184 8.29 -7.70 4.86
N GLY A 185 7.27 -7.06 5.44
CA GLY A 185 6.79 -7.37 6.80
C GLY A 185 6.29 -8.81 6.91
N LEU A 186 5.63 -9.25 5.85
CA LEU A 186 5.08 -10.59 5.68
C LEU A 186 5.63 -11.21 4.40
N THR A 187 5.90 -12.52 4.41
CA THR A 187 6.16 -13.22 3.15
C THR A 187 4.90 -13.27 2.29
N GLN A 188 5.03 -13.36 0.95
CA GLN A 188 3.86 -13.45 0.07
C GLN A 188 2.92 -14.61 0.45
N LYS A 189 3.47 -15.80 0.76
CA LYS A 189 2.66 -16.91 1.26
C LYS A 189 1.94 -16.57 2.58
N GLY A 190 2.60 -15.83 3.47
CA GLY A 190 2.02 -15.37 4.73
C GLY A 190 0.86 -14.39 4.51
N ARG A 191 0.99 -13.46 3.55
CA ARG A 191 -0.11 -12.55 3.14
C ARG A 191 -1.33 -13.34 2.66
N ILE A 192 -1.09 -14.34 1.80
CA ILE A 192 -2.15 -15.21 1.27
C ILE A 192 -2.81 -16.01 2.40
N GLU A 193 -2.03 -16.64 3.30
CA GLU A 193 -2.60 -17.39 4.43
C GLU A 193 -3.42 -16.48 5.37
N PHE A 194 -2.92 -15.28 5.69
CA PHE A 194 -3.66 -14.31 6.50
C PHE A 194 -4.98 -13.91 5.84
N ALA A 195 -4.95 -13.60 4.53
CA ALA A 195 -6.14 -13.26 3.77
C ALA A 195 -7.15 -14.42 3.67
N LEU A 196 -6.67 -15.66 3.50
CA LEU A 196 -7.53 -16.85 3.47
C LEU A 196 -8.22 -17.11 4.82
N ASN A 197 -7.62 -16.65 5.92
CA ASN A 197 -8.16 -16.72 7.28
C ASN A 197 -9.05 -15.52 7.65
N GLY A 198 -9.36 -14.63 6.69
CA GLY A 198 -10.26 -13.49 6.88
C GLY A 198 -9.59 -12.19 7.31
N GLY A 199 -8.25 -12.18 7.43
CA GLY A 199 -7.50 -10.95 7.60
C GLY A 199 -7.51 -10.09 6.33
N ARG A 200 -7.37 -8.77 6.49
CA ARG A 200 -7.30 -7.84 5.35
C ARG A 200 -5.87 -7.32 5.19
N ILE A 201 -5.31 -7.53 4.01
CA ILE A 201 -3.95 -7.10 3.65
C ILE A 201 -3.80 -7.05 2.12
N TYR A 202 -2.96 -6.14 1.62
CA TYR A 202 -2.44 -6.18 0.25
C TYR A 202 -1.01 -6.73 0.23
N THR A 203 -0.25 -6.44 -0.83
CA THR A 203 1.20 -6.57 -0.79
C THR A 203 1.82 -5.24 -0.36
N ASP A 204 3.01 -5.30 0.24
CA ASP A 204 3.84 -4.13 0.49
C ASP A 204 4.01 -3.24 -0.75
N ALA A 205 4.18 -3.82 -1.93
CA ALA A 205 4.29 -3.10 -3.19
C ALA A 205 3.04 -2.26 -3.54
N ILE A 206 1.86 -2.60 -3.03
CA ILE A 206 0.65 -1.77 -3.16
C ILE A 206 0.62 -0.71 -2.06
N ASP A 207 0.88 -1.10 -0.81
CA ASP A 207 0.79 -0.21 0.35
C ASP A 207 1.84 0.90 0.29
N ASN A 208 3.07 0.60 -0.10
CA ASN A 208 4.19 1.53 -0.05
C ASN A 208 4.58 2.17 -1.41
N SER A 209 3.76 1.96 -2.46
CA SER A 209 4.04 2.45 -3.81
C SER A 209 4.21 3.97 -3.92
N ALA A 210 3.59 4.73 -3.01
CA ALA A 210 3.62 6.20 -3.02
C ALA A 210 5.03 6.78 -2.99
N GLY A 211 6.00 6.11 -2.35
CA GLY A 211 7.38 6.60 -2.32
C GLY A 211 8.05 6.56 -3.70
N VAL A 212 7.77 5.51 -4.48
CA VAL A 212 8.25 5.36 -5.86
C VAL A 212 7.55 6.37 -6.77
N ASP A 213 6.24 6.51 -6.63
CA ASP A 213 5.44 7.42 -7.45
C ASP A 213 5.80 8.90 -7.22
N CYS A 214 5.99 9.32 -5.95
CA CYS A 214 6.54 10.64 -5.63
C CYS A 214 7.88 10.90 -6.32
N SER A 215 8.75 9.89 -6.38
CA SER A 215 10.06 10.01 -7.03
C SER A 215 9.93 10.12 -8.55
N ASP A 216 8.98 9.41 -9.16
CA ASP A 216 8.68 9.52 -10.59
C ASP A 216 8.23 10.94 -10.96
N HIS A 217 7.26 11.49 -10.23
CA HIS A 217 6.81 12.87 -10.38
C HIS A 217 7.96 13.88 -10.23
N GLU A 218 8.79 13.73 -9.19
CA GLU A 218 9.92 14.64 -8.95
C GLU A 218 10.93 14.60 -10.10
N VAL A 219 11.28 13.40 -10.59
CA VAL A 219 12.22 13.22 -11.71
C VAL A 219 11.66 13.82 -12.99
N ASN A 220 10.40 13.53 -13.34
CA ASN A 220 9.79 14.05 -14.56
C ASN A 220 9.64 15.58 -14.52
N ILE A 221 9.32 16.17 -13.36
CA ILE A 221 9.32 17.63 -13.21
C ILE A 221 10.74 18.20 -13.40
N LYS A 222 11.76 17.55 -12.82
CA LYS A 222 13.16 17.99 -13.00
C LYS A 222 13.60 17.92 -14.46
N ILE A 223 13.22 16.89 -15.19
CA ILE A 223 13.49 16.74 -16.62
C ILE A 223 12.79 17.87 -17.41
N LEU A 224 11.51 18.12 -17.15
CA LEU A 224 10.74 19.20 -17.79
C LEU A 224 11.42 20.57 -17.59
N LEU A 225 11.90 20.86 -16.37
CA LEU A 225 12.53 22.13 -16.02
C LEU A 225 14.01 22.22 -16.44
N ALA A 226 14.66 21.11 -16.79
CA ALA A 226 16.08 21.08 -17.13
C ALA A 226 16.43 22.01 -18.30
N GLY A 227 15.53 22.12 -19.29
CA GLY A 227 15.71 23.03 -20.43
C GLY A 227 15.76 24.51 -20.03
N LEU A 228 14.91 24.93 -19.08
CA LEU A 228 14.89 26.31 -18.57
C LEU A 228 16.15 26.64 -17.79
N VAL A 229 16.69 25.65 -17.08
CA VAL A 229 17.96 25.81 -16.35
C VAL A 229 19.13 25.89 -17.33
N ALA A 230 19.13 25.06 -18.36
CA ALA A 230 20.20 25.03 -19.37
C ALA A 230 20.26 26.32 -20.20
N THR A 231 19.12 26.94 -20.52
CA THR A 231 19.05 28.22 -21.26
C THR A 231 19.28 29.45 -20.38
N GLY A 232 19.38 29.28 -19.06
CA GLY A 232 19.54 30.37 -18.09
C GLY A 232 18.24 31.13 -17.80
N GLU A 233 17.09 30.70 -18.33
CA GLU A 233 15.77 31.25 -18.02
C GLU A 233 15.35 31.00 -16.56
N MET A 234 15.93 29.96 -15.93
CA MET A 234 15.69 29.59 -14.54
C MET A 234 16.99 29.24 -13.83
N THR A 235 17.20 29.77 -12.63
CA THR A 235 18.33 29.36 -11.77
C THR A 235 18.00 28.07 -11.01
N GLY A 236 19.02 27.33 -10.57
CA GLY A 236 18.83 26.15 -9.73
C GLY A 236 18.04 26.44 -8.45
N ARG A 237 18.28 27.60 -7.82
CA ARG A 237 17.52 28.03 -6.62
C ARG A 237 16.04 28.27 -6.90
N GLN A 238 15.71 28.86 -8.06
CA GLN A 238 14.30 29.04 -8.47
C GLN A 238 13.63 27.69 -8.74
N ARG A 239 14.34 26.75 -9.38
CA ARG A 239 13.87 25.39 -9.65
C ARG A 239 13.58 24.62 -8.35
N ASP A 240 14.46 24.71 -7.37
CA ASP A 240 14.29 24.03 -6.08
C ASP A 240 13.13 24.65 -5.27
N ALA A 241 12.99 25.98 -5.30
CA ALA A 241 11.85 26.66 -4.67
C ALA A 241 10.51 26.31 -5.35
N LEU A 242 10.49 26.20 -6.68
CA LEU A 242 9.32 25.76 -7.44
C LEU A 242 8.94 24.31 -7.08
N LEU A 243 9.91 23.39 -7.05
CA LEU A 243 9.70 22.01 -6.61
C LEU A 243 9.07 21.93 -5.22
N ALA A 244 9.61 22.67 -4.25
CA ALA A 244 9.07 22.73 -2.89
C ALA A 244 7.64 23.28 -2.84
N SER A 245 7.29 24.24 -3.73
CA SER A 245 5.93 24.77 -3.78
C SER A 245 4.88 23.78 -4.30
N MET A 246 5.29 22.69 -4.95
CA MET A 246 4.40 21.68 -5.54
C MET A 246 4.19 20.45 -4.63
N THR A 247 4.81 20.41 -3.44
CA THR A 247 4.78 19.22 -2.56
C THR A 247 3.37 18.71 -2.28
N ASP A 248 2.43 19.59 -1.94
CA ASP A 248 1.06 19.17 -1.60
C ASP A 248 0.29 18.66 -2.82
N GLU A 249 0.44 19.31 -3.99
CA GLU A 249 -0.23 18.87 -5.22
C GLU A 249 0.33 17.54 -5.72
N VAL A 250 1.66 17.35 -5.70
CA VAL A 250 2.28 16.05 -6.01
C VAL A 250 1.79 14.98 -5.05
N ALA A 251 1.72 15.27 -3.75
CA ALA A 251 1.17 14.33 -2.79
C ALA A 251 -0.29 13.98 -3.08
N SER A 252 -1.12 14.93 -3.50
CA SER A 252 -2.51 14.67 -3.90
C SER A 252 -2.61 13.78 -5.15
N LEU A 253 -1.78 14.00 -6.16
CA LEU A 253 -1.74 13.17 -7.37
C LEU A 253 -1.37 11.72 -7.04
N VAL A 254 -0.31 11.54 -6.25
CA VAL A 254 0.16 10.21 -5.82
C VAL A 254 -0.89 9.49 -4.98
N LEU A 255 -1.49 10.17 -3.99
CA LEU A 255 -2.50 9.54 -3.14
C LEU A 255 -3.79 9.19 -3.90
N ALA A 256 -4.12 9.91 -4.96
CA ALA A 256 -5.22 9.54 -5.84
C ALA A 256 -4.96 8.19 -6.54
N ASP A 257 -3.74 7.94 -7.01
CA ASP A 257 -3.38 6.63 -7.59
C ASP A 257 -3.42 5.53 -6.53
N ASN A 258 -2.88 5.75 -5.32
CA ASN A 258 -3.00 4.78 -4.22
C ASN A 258 -4.47 4.45 -3.89
N TYR A 259 -5.33 5.47 -3.84
CA TYR A 259 -6.75 5.29 -3.57
C TYR A 259 -7.43 4.43 -4.65
N GLN A 260 -7.20 4.75 -5.92
CA GLN A 260 -7.81 4.06 -7.05
C GLN A 260 -7.28 2.63 -7.22
N GLN A 261 -5.98 2.43 -7.05
CA GLN A 261 -5.35 1.11 -7.13
C GLN A 261 -5.92 0.15 -6.07
N THR A 262 -6.05 0.61 -4.83
CA THR A 262 -6.64 -0.20 -3.75
C THR A 262 -8.14 -0.43 -3.97
N GLN A 263 -8.85 0.52 -4.57
CA GLN A 263 -10.24 0.34 -4.98
C GLN A 263 -10.38 -0.78 -6.02
N ALA A 264 -9.53 -0.80 -7.04
CA ALA A 264 -9.57 -1.84 -8.08
C ALA A 264 -9.40 -3.24 -7.49
N ILE A 265 -8.41 -3.42 -6.62
CA ILE A 265 -8.15 -4.70 -5.95
C ILE A 265 -9.34 -5.09 -5.06
N ALA A 266 -9.89 -4.15 -4.30
CA ALA A 266 -11.04 -4.39 -3.42
C ALA A 266 -12.28 -4.86 -4.19
N LEU A 267 -12.62 -4.19 -5.31
CA LEU A 267 -13.76 -4.53 -6.15
C LEU A 267 -13.60 -5.92 -6.78
N GLU A 268 -12.40 -6.25 -7.25
CA GLU A 268 -12.11 -7.60 -7.76
C GLU A 268 -12.13 -8.64 -6.66
N ALA A 269 -11.60 -8.35 -5.47
CA ALA A 269 -11.63 -9.26 -4.34
C ALA A 269 -13.07 -9.58 -3.90
N ALA A 270 -13.96 -8.58 -3.93
CA ALA A 270 -15.38 -8.74 -3.60
C ALA A 270 -16.13 -9.65 -4.59
N THR A 271 -15.71 -9.68 -5.85
CA THR A 271 -16.30 -10.49 -6.93
C THR A 271 -15.40 -11.65 -7.38
N ALA A 272 -14.38 -12.00 -6.59
CA ALA A 272 -13.28 -12.85 -7.02
C ALA A 272 -13.73 -14.27 -7.42
N GLY A 273 -14.79 -14.79 -6.80
CA GLY A 273 -15.36 -16.10 -7.16
C GLY A 273 -15.91 -16.13 -8.59
N GLU A 274 -16.53 -15.04 -9.05
CA GLU A 274 -17.06 -14.88 -10.40
C GLU A 274 -15.93 -14.64 -11.41
N LEU A 275 -14.92 -13.88 -11.00
CA LEU A 275 -13.75 -13.55 -11.82
C LEU A 275 -12.71 -14.67 -11.92
N LEU A 276 -12.79 -15.73 -11.11
CA LEU A 276 -11.77 -16.77 -11.03
C LEU A 276 -11.39 -17.35 -12.40
N ALA A 277 -12.37 -17.60 -13.28
CA ALA A 277 -12.11 -18.11 -14.62
C ALA A 277 -11.38 -17.10 -15.52
N ALA A 278 -11.66 -15.80 -15.35
CA ALA A 278 -10.97 -14.72 -16.04
C ALA A 278 -9.54 -14.54 -15.50
N HIS A 279 -9.35 -14.54 -14.17
CA HIS A 279 -8.02 -14.52 -13.55
C HIS A 279 -7.16 -15.71 -13.98
N ALA A 280 -7.73 -16.92 -14.00
CA ALA A 280 -7.02 -18.11 -14.46
C ALA A 280 -6.58 -17.99 -15.93
N ARG A 281 -7.40 -17.38 -16.78
CA ARG A 281 -7.03 -17.08 -18.17
C ARG A 281 -5.94 -16.02 -18.26
N LEU A 282 -6.03 -14.96 -17.47
CA LEU A 282 -5.00 -13.92 -17.40
C LEU A 282 -3.65 -14.51 -16.99
N ILE A 283 -3.60 -15.33 -15.93
CA ILE A 283 -2.39 -16.03 -15.49
C ILE A 283 -1.76 -16.81 -16.64
N ARG A 284 -2.53 -17.69 -17.31
CA ARG A 284 -2.03 -18.49 -18.44
C ARG A 284 -1.57 -17.62 -19.61
N SER A 285 -2.28 -16.54 -19.91
CA SER A 285 -1.92 -15.61 -20.97
C SER A 285 -0.55 -14.96 -20.67
N LEU A 286 -0.37 -14.45 -19.46
CA LEU A 286 0.88 -13.84 -19.02
C LEU A 286 2.05 -14.84 -19.02
N GLU A 287 1.82 -16.08 -18.58
CA GLU A 287 2.83 -17.14 -18.62
C GLU A 287 3.23 -17.54 -20.04
N SER A 288 2.26 -17.67 -20.95
CA SER A 288 2.55 -18.03 -22.35
C SER A 288 3.39 -16.98 -23.09
N ARG A 289 3.37 -15.74 -22.61
CA ARG A 289 4.21 -14.63 -23.09
C ARG A 289 5.54 -14.51 -22.35
N GLY A 290 5.77 -15.34 -21.33
CA GLY A 290 6.96 -15.28 -20.48
C GLY A 290 6.97 -14.08 -19.51
N ALA A 291 5.85 -13.38 -19.35
CA ALA A 291 5.76 -12.20 -18.49
C ALA A 291 5.58 -12.56 -17.01
N LEU A 292 4.97 -13.71 -16.71
CA LEU A 292 4.68 -14.18 -15.36
C LEU A 292 5.23 -15.59 -15.16
N HIS A 293 5.72 -15.86 -13.95
CA HIS A 293 6.03 -17.20 -13.46
C HIS A 293 5.26 -17.46 -12.17
N ARG A 294 4.10 -18.12 -12.25
CA ARG A 294 3.16 -18.22 -11.11
C ARG A 294 3.77 -18.84 -9.85
N GLY A 295 4.74 -19.76 -10.02
CA GLY A 295 5.45 -20.38 -8.90
C GLY A 295 6.39 -19.45 -8.14
N VAL A 296 6.95 -18.42 -8.81
CA VAL A 296 7.78 -17.39 -8.18
C VAL A 296 6.91 -16.41 -7.41
N GLU A 297 5.76 -16.06 -7.97
CA GLU A 297 4.79 -15.13 -7.37
C GLU A 297 3.85 -15.79 -6.36
N PHE A 298 4.00 -17.10 -6.15
CA PHE A 298 3.17 -17.91 -5.25
C PHE A 298 1.67 -17.87 -5.57
N LEU A 299 1.33 -17.66 -6.84
CA LEU A 299 -0.03 -17.77 -7.36
C LEU A 299 -0.44 -19.25 -7.49
N PRO A 300 -1.73 -19.58 -7.37
CA PRO A 300 -2.20 -20.96 -7.41
C PRO A 300 -1.95 -21.61 -8.78
N ASP A 301 -1.59 -22.89 -8.75
CA ASP A 301 -1.57 -23.73 -9.94
C ASP A 301 -2.99 -24.07 -10.41
N ASP A 302 -3.11 -24.79 -11.52
CA ASP A 302 -4.43 -25.14 -12.08
C ASP A 302 -5.26 -26.01 -11.13
N LYS A 303 -4.60 -26.83 -10.29
CA LYS A 303 -5.27 -27.63 -9.26
C LYS A 303 -5.82 -26.73 -8.15
N GLY A 304 -5.02 -25.80 -7.63
CA GLY A 304 -5.44 -24.84 -6.61
C GLY A 304 -6.55 -23.92 -7.10
N LEU A 305 -6.49 -23.48 -8.37
CA LEU A 305 -7.57 -22.72 -9.01
C LEU A 305 -8.87 -23.56 -9.08
N ALA A 306 -8.79 -24.83 -9.48
CA ALA A 306 -9.95 -25.72 -9.54
C ALA A 306 -10.57 -25.97 -8.16
N GLU A 307 -9.75 -26.21 -7.13
CA GLU A 307 -10.20 -26.39 -5.74
C GLU A 307 -10.93 -25.15 -5.21
N ARG A 308 -10.40 -23.95 -5.48
CA ARG A 308 -11.07 -22.69 -5.12
C ARG A 308 -12.39 -22.51 -5.85
N GLY A 309 -12.45 -22.85 -7.14
CA GLY A 309 -13.70 -22.81 -7.91
C GLY A 309 -14.80 -23.70 -7.33
N GLN A 310 -14.46 -24.92 -6.89
CA GLN A 310 -15.40 -25.81 -6.20
C GLN A 310 -15.91 -25.24 -4.88
N GLN A 311 -15.07 -24.46 -4.19
CA GLN A 311 -15.43 -23.76 -2.95
C GLN A 311 -16.10 -22.41 -3.20
N LYS A 312 -16.33 -22.01 -4.46
CA LYS A 312 -16.81 -20.67 -4.86
C LYS A 312 -15.94 -19.53 -4.31
N ARG A 313 -14.63 -19.77 -4.18
CA ARG A 313 -13.63 -18.78 -3.76
C ARG A 313 -12.82 -18.31 -4.96
N GLY A 314 -12.38 -17.06 -4.93
CA GLY A 314 -11.51 -16.48 -5.95
C GLY A 314 -10.05 -16.39 -5.53
N LEU A 315 -9.31 -15.52 -6.21
CA LEU A 315 -8.02 -15.04 -5.72
C LEU A 315 -8.21 -14.12 -4.51
N THR A 316 -7.21 -14.10 -3.62
CA THR A 316 -7.14 -13.18 -2.48
C THR A 316 -6.62 -11.82 -2.91
N ALA A 317 -6.84 -10.79 -2.10
CA ALA A 317 -6.36 -9.44 -2.41
C ALA A 317 -4.83 -9.36 -2.67
N PRO A 318 -3.95 -10.05 -1.91
CA PRO A 318 -2.51 -10.10 -2.24
C PRO A 318 -2.17 -10.78 -3.56
N GLU A 319 -2.99 -11.74 -4.02
CA GLU A 319 -2.79 -12.40 -5.33
C GLU A 319 -3.30 -11.51 -6.48
N ILE A 320 -4.42 -10.82 -6.27
CA ILE A 320 -4.95 -9.84 -7.22
C ILE A 320 -3.98 -8.65 -7.36
N ALA A 321 -3.37 -8.20 -6.27
CA ALA A 321 -2.32 -7.18 -6.27
C ALA A 321 -1.15 -7.54 -7.20
N VAL A 322 -0.69 -8.80 -7.15
CA VAL A 322 0.32 -9.32 -8.08
C VAL A 322 -0.19 -9.26 -9.51
N LEU A 323 -1.38 -9.79 -9.79
CA LEU A 323 -1.94 -9.76 -11.15
C LEU A 323 -2.13 -8.35 -11.69
N LEU A 324 -2.49 -7.39 -10.84
CA LEU A 324 -2.63 -5.99 -11.19
C LEU A 324 -1.31 -5.40 -11.70
N ALA A 325 -0.20 -5.68 -10.99
CA ALA A 325 1.12 -5.23 -11.41
C ALA A 325 1.50 -5.81 -12.78
N TYR A 326 1.37 -7.13 -12.98
CA TYR A 326 1.70 -7.78 -14.26
C TYR A 326 0.77 -7.35 -15.40
N ALA A 327 -0.51 -7.14 -15.13
CA ALA A 327 -1.45 -6.59 -16.11
C ALA A 327 -1.00 -5.20 -16.55
N LYS A 328 -0.72 -4.29 -15.60
CA LYS A 328 -0.23 -2.94 -15.92
C LYS A 328 1.08 -2.96 -16.71
N ILE A 329 2.06 -3.78 -16.31
CA ILE A 329 3.36 -3.89 -17.00
C ILE A 329 3.16 -4.33 -18.46
N THR A 330 2.46 -5.44 -18.68
CA THR A 330 2.29 -5.98 -20.03
C THR A 330 1.39 -5.11 -20.92
N LEU A 331 0.40 -4.43 -20.33
CA LEU A 331 -0.41 -3.44 -21.05
C LEU A 331 0.43 -2.22 -21.44
N LYS A 332 1.27 -1.70 -20.53
CA LYS A 332 2.18 -0.59 -20.81
C LYS A 332 3.13 -0.93 -21.95
N GLU A 333 3.76 -2.10 -21.92
CA GLU A 333 4.64 -2.55 -23.01
C GLU A 333 3.90 -2.61 -24.36
N ALA A 334 2.71 -3.22 -24.38
CA ALA A 334 1.92 -3.34 -25.60
C ALA A 334 1.47 -1.96 -26.15
N VAL A 335 1.00 -1.06 -25.29
CA VAL A 335 0.57 0.29 -25.70
C VAL A 335 1.76 1.13 -26.16
N LEU A 336 2.90 1.07 -25.46
CA LEU A 336 4.10 1.85 -25.77
C LEU A 336 4.70 1.48 -27.14
N THR A 337 4.51 0.24 -27.61
CA THR A 337 4.93 -0.21 -28.96
C THR A 337 3.97 0.19 -30.09
N SER A 338 2.84 0.82 -29.77
CA SER A 338 1.86 1.29 -30.74
C SER A 338 1.99 2.80 -31.02
N ASP A 339 1.19 3.29 -31.97
CA ASP A 339 1.08 4.73 -32.27
C ASP A 339 0.09 5.45 -31.34
N LEU A 340 -0.62 4.72 -30.47
CA LEU A 340 -1.62 5.31 -29.56
C LEU A 340 -1.05 6.43 -28.67
N PRO A 341 0.15 6.31 -28.07
CA PRO A 341 0.73 7.37 -27.26
C PRO A 341 1.10 8.65 -28.02
N ASP A 342 1.10 8.63 -29.36
CA ASP A 342 1.33 9.82 -30.20
C ASP A 342 0.03 10.53 -30.58
N SER A 343 -1.14 9.97 -30.22
CA SER A 343 -2.42 10.61 -30.53
C SER A 343 -2.63 11.86 -29.67
N GLY A 344 -2.95 12.98 -30.33
CA GLY A 344 -3.31 14.22 -29.65
C GLY A 344 -4.57 14.10 -28.77
N ASP A 345 -5.38 13.06 -28.97
CA ASP A 345 -6.52 12.76 -28.09
C ASP A 345 -6.09 12.43 -26.65
N LEU A 346 -4.81 12.08 -26.45
CA LEU A 346 -4.24 11.73 -25.13
C LEU A 346 -3.45 12.87 -24.48
N ASP A 347 -3.37 14.05 -25.08
CA ASP A 347 -2.56 15.18 -24.57
C ASP A 347 -2.95 15.57 -23.13
N ASP A 348 -4.24 15.47 -22.79
CA ASP A 348 -4.75 15.73 -21.44
C ASP A 348 -4.14 14.82 -20.37
N LEU A 349 -3.74 13.58 -20.72
CA LEU A 349 -3.05 12.67 -19.80
C LEU A 349 -1.67 13.20 -19.43
N LEU A 350 -0.94 13.76 -20.41
CA LEU A 350 0.35 14.35 -20.18
C LEU A 350 0.25 15.63 -19.34
N GLU A 351 -0.73 16.49 -19.65
CA GLU A 351 -0.91 17.74 -18.91
C GLU A 351 -1.36 17.50 -17.47
N SER A 352 -2.30 16.57 -17.27
CA SER A 352 -2.84 16.25 -15.94
C SER A 352 -1.85 15.54 -15.03
N TYR A 353 -0.83 14.87 -15.59
CA TYR A 353 0.28 14.29 -14.85
C TYR A 353 1.11 15.34 -14.09
N PHE A 354 1.33 16.52 -14.69
CA PHE A 354 2.11 17.57 -14.05
C PHE A 354 1.25 18.43 -13.11
N PRO A 355 1.84 18.97 -12.02
CA PRO A 355 1.18 19.96 -11.17
C PRO A 355 0.66 21.17 -11.96
N SER A 356 -0.47 21.71 -11.53
CA SER A 356 -1.22 22.80 -12.16
C SER A 356 -0.36 24.02 -12.46
N VAL A 357 0.57 24.37 -11.58
CA VAL A 357 1.51 25.51 -11.75
C VAL A 357 2.39 25.38 -13.00
N LEU A 358 2.67 24.15 -13.46
CA LEU A 358 3.47 23.88 -14.66
C LEU A 358 2.63 23.88 -15.94
N ARG A 359 1.32 23.59 -15.85
CA ARG A 359 0.43 23.44 -17.03
C ARG A 359 0.24 24.73 -17.82
N GLY A 360 0.46 25.89 -17.20
CA GLY A 360 0.44 27.18 -17.87
C GLY A 360 1.79 27.50 -18.53
N SER A 361 2.82 27.65 -17.70
CA SER A 361 4.15 28.15 -18.12
C SER A 361 4.96 27.16 -18.96
N CYS A 362 4.71 25.86 -18.81
CA CYS A 362 5.51 24.80 -19.41
C CYS A 362 4.76 23.94 -20.43
N ARG A 363 3.52 24.28 -20.82
CA ARG A 363 2.70 23.48 -21.75
C ARG A 363 3.43 23.07 -23.03
N ALA A 364 4.02 24.04 -23.73
CA ALA A 364 4.76 23.76 -24.96
C ALA A 364 6.00 22.87 -24.73
N ARG A 365 6.57 22.89 -23.52
CA ARG A 365 7.70 22.02 -23.14
C ARG A 365 7.24 20.61 -22.74
N MET A 366 6.02 20.44 -22.25
CA MET A 366 5.45 19.12 -21.95
C MET A 366 5.35 18.28 -23.22
N ALA A 367 4.85 18.84 -24.33
CA ALA A 367 4.80 18.18 -25.64
C ALA A 367 6.18 17.89 -26.27
N ALA A 368 7.26 18.40 -25.68
CA ALA A 368 8.64 18.10 -26.05
C ALA A 368 9.36 17.27 -24.97
N HIS A 369 8.63 16.79 -23.95
CA HIS A 369 9.21 16.03 -22.86
C HIS A 369 9.74 14.69 -23.40
N PRO A 370 11.00 14.32 -23.11
CA PRO A 370 11.62 13.13 -23.70
C PRO A 370 10.90 11.82 -23.30
N LEU A 371 10.17 11.83 -22.18
CA LEU A 371 9.38 10.69 -21.69
C LEU A 371 7.86 10.89 -21.90
N GLN A 372 7.43 11.76 -22.81
CA GLN A 372 5.99 12.03 -23.00
C GLN A 372 5.19 10.75 -23.30
N ARG A 373 5.73 9.86 -24.14
CA ARG A 373 5.10 8.59 -24.51
C ARG A 373 4.95 7.68 -23.29
N ASP A 374 5.99 7.57 -22.47
CA ASP A 374 5.99 6.78 -21.25
C ASP A 374 5.00 7.31 -20.22
N ILE A 375 4.93 8.63 -20.03
CA ILE A 375 3.99 9.29 -19.10
C ILE A 375 2.55 9.05 -19.56
N ILE A 376 2.23 9.35 -20.83
CA ILE A 376 0.89 9.15 -21.41
C ILE A 376 0.47 7.69 -21.26
N THR A 377 1.36 6.76 -21.64
CA THR A 377 1.07 5.33 -21.57
C THR A 377 0.80 4.89 -20.13
N THR A 378 1.63 5.33 -19.18
CA THR A 378 1.49 4.96 -17.76
C THR A 378 0.18 5.50 -17.20
N GLN A 379 -0.16 6.76 -17.48
CA GLN A 379 -1.41 7.38 -17.04
C GLN A 379 -2.64 6.68 -17.65
N LEU A 380 -2.61 6.37 -18.95
CA LEU A 380 -3.69 5.65 -19.64
C LEU A 380 -3.92 4.27 -19.01
N VAL A 381 -2.84 3.49 -18.86
CA VAL A 381 -2.92 2.12 -18.33
C VAL A 381 -3.34 2.13 -16.86
N ASN A 382 -2.83 3.05 -16.04
CA ASN A 382 -3.25 3.17 -14.65
C ASN A 382 -4.74 3.47 -14.57
N ARG A 383 -5.26 4.48 -15.29
CA ARG A 383 -6.69 4.79 -15.27
C ARG A 383 -7.54 3.61 -15.76
N LEU A 384 -7.17 3.00 -16.89
CA LEU A 384 -7.88 1.87 -17.47
C LEU A 384 -7.98 0.70 -16.48
N VAL A 385 -6.84 0.27 -15.94
CA VAL A 385 -6.79 -0.90 -15.06
C VAL A 385 -7.41 -0.58 -13.70
N ASN A 386 -7.20 0.61 -13.15
CA ASN A 386 -7.79 0.99 -11.87
C ASN A 386 -9.33 1.08 -11.96
N ARG A 387 -9.90 1.44 -13.11
CA ARG A 387 -11.36 1.55 -13.31
C ARG A 387 -12.01 0.24 -13.74
N MET A 388 -11.36 -0.52 -14.61
CA MET A 388 -11.97 -1.69 -15.27
C MET A 388 -11.46 -3.04 -14.75
N GLY A 389 -10.37 -3.05 -13.98
CA GLY A 389 -9.76 -4.26 -13.44
C GLY A 389 -8.73 -4.92 -14.38
N THR A 390 -8.11 -5.98 -13.85
CA THR A 390 -6.97 -6.72 -14.40
C THR A 390 -7.30 -7.49 -15.67
N THR A 391 -8.54 -7.97 -15.82
CA THR A 391 -8.93 -8.89 -16.89
C THR A 391 -9.62 -8.20 -18.07
N PHE A 392 -10.07 -6.96 -17.91
CA PHE A 392 -10.94 -6.27 -18.88
C PHE A 392 -10.36 -6.24 -20.28
N VAL A 393 -9.10 -5.81 -20.43
CA VAL A 393 -8.46 -5.67 -21.75
C VAL A 393 -8.29 -7.01 -22.45
N LEU A 394 -7.94 -8.06 -21.69
CA LEU A 394 -7.82 -9.41 -22.23
C LEU A 394 -9.18 -9.93 -22.73
N GLN A 395 -10.23 -9.79 -21.90
CA GLN A 395 -11.56 -10.27 -22.24
C GLN A 395 -12.12 -9.56 -23.48
N LEU A 396 -12.03 -8.22 -23.52
CA LEU A 396 -12.55 -7.47 -24.66
C LEU A 396 -11.72 -7.73 -25.93
N GLY A 397 -10.40 -7.92 -25.79
CA GLY A 397 -9.54 -8.34 -26.88
C GLY A 397 -9.93 -9.72 -27.44
N ASP A 398 -10.18 -10.70 -26.58
CA ASP A 398 -10.62 -12.04 -26.98
C ASP A 398 -12.00 -12.03 -27.67
N GLU A 399 -12.93 -11.20 -27.20
CA GLU A 399 -14.29 -11.10 -27.75
C GLU A 399 -14.36 -10.37 -29.09
N THR A 400 -13.53 -9.34 -29.28
CA THR A 400 -13.61 -8.46 -30.46
C THR A 400 -12.52 -8.69 -31.49
N GLY A 401 -11.42 -9.36 -31.11
CA GLY A 401 -10.20 -9.46 -31.90
C GLY A 401 -9.38 -8.17 -31.95
N ALA A 402 -9.75 -7.14 -31.17
CA ALA A 402 -9.04 -5.87 -31.11
C ALA A 402 -7.69 -6.01 -30.40
N SER A 403 -6.70 -5.24 -30.83
CA SER A 403 -5.41 -5.14 -30.14
C SER A 403 -5.54 -4.43 -28.78
N THR A 404 -4.58 -4.64 -27.89
CA THR A 404 -4.49 -3.94 -26.61
C THR A 404 -4.60 -2.42 -26.76
N ALA A 405 -3.92 -1.84 -27.74
CA ALA A 405 -3.96 -0.40 -28.00
C ALA A 405 -5.36 0.04 -28.50
N GLN A 406 -6.01 -0.74 -29.36
CA GLN A 406 -7.37 -0.43 -29.80
C GLN A 406 -8.37 -0.47 -28.65
N VAL A 407 -8.27 -1.46 -27.76
CA VAL A 407 -9.11 -1.54 -26.56
C VAL A 407 -8.87 -0.35 -25.63
N ALA A 408 -7.61 -0.03 -25.33
CA ALA A 408 -7.26 1.07 -24.43
C ALA A 408 -7.72 2.43 -24.99
N GLY A 409 -7.48 2.69 -26.28
CA GLY A 409 -7.93 3.91 -26.95
C GLY A 409 -9.46 4.02 -27.04
N ALA A 410 -10.16 2.94 -27.37
CA ALA A 410 -11.62 2.92 -27.42
C ALA A 410 -12.24 3.14 -26.03
N TRP A 411 -11.68 2.52 -24.99
CA TRP A 411 -12.11 2.75 -23.61
C TRP A 411 -11.91 4.21 -23.21
N TYR A 412 -10.73 4.78 -23.50
CA TYR A 412 -10.44 6.18 -23.14
C TYR A 412 -11.37 7.15 -23.86
N ALA A 413 -11.60 6.95 -25.17
CA ALA A 413 -12.57 7.76 -25.91
C ALA A 413 -13.99 7.65 -25.32
N ALA A 414 -14.43 6.43 -24.98
CA ALA A 414 -15.73 6.21 -24.35
C ALA A 414 -15.83 6.86 -22.97
N SER A 415 -14.78 6.78 -22.14
CA SER A 415 -14.76 7.40 -20.82
C SER A 415 -14.82 8.92 -20.90
N GLN A 416 -14.15 9.53 -21.89
CA GLN A 416 -14.20 10.98 -22.11
C GLN A 416 -15.59 11.43 -22.60
N VAL A 417 -16.21 10.70 -23.55
CA VAL A 417 -17.54 11.03 -24.08
C VAL A 417 -18.63 10.96 -23.00
N LEU A 418 -18.51 10.02 -22.06
CA LEU A 418 -19.46 9.83 -20.97
C LEU A 418 -19.16 10.68 -19.74
N ASP A 419 -18.04 11.41 -19.73
CA ASP A 419 -17.48 12.07 -18.54
C ASP A 419 -17.42 11.10 -17.33
N ALA A 420 -16.94 9.88 -17.57
CA ALA A 420 -16.99 8.79 -16.61
C ALA A 420 -16.21 9.11 -15.33
N GLU A 421 -15.12 9.89 -15.43
CA GLU A 421 -14.35 10.34 -14.26
C GLU A 421 -15.13 11.29 -13.35
N ALA A 422 -16.02 12.14 -13.89
CA ALA A 422 -16.92 12.93 -13.04
C ALA A 422 -17.88 12.02 -12.26
N LEU A 423 -18.48 11.03 -12.95
CA LEU A 423 -19.40 10.07 -12.33
C LEU A 423 -18.71 9.23 -11.24
N TRP A 424 -17.50 8.73 -11.49
CA TRP A 424 -16.75 7.99 -10.48
C TRP A 424 -16.43 8.86 -9.26
N ARG A 425 -16.05 10.13 -9.44
CA ARG A 425 -15.82 11.05 -8.32
C ARG A 425 -17.09 11.32 -7.52
N GLU A 426 -18.25 11.41 -8.17
CA GLU A 426 -19.53 11.53 -7.47
C GLU A 426 -19.78 10.29 -6.59
N VAL A 427 -19.55 9.09 -7.11
CA VAL A 427 -19.67 7.84 -6.33
C VAL A 427 -18.66 7.81 -5.17
N GLU A 428 -17.39 8.15 -5.43
CA GLU A 428 -16.33 8.20 -4.42
C GLU A 428 -16.60 9.26 -3.35
N SER A 429 -17.31 10.35 -3.68
CA SER A 429 -17.71 11.36 -2.69
C SER A 429 -18.71 10.85 -1.65
N LEU A 430 -19.34 9.69 -1.92
CA LEU A 430 -20.27 9.02 -1.01
C LEU A 430 -19.57 8.04 -0.06
N ASP A 431 -18.25 7.88 -0.18
CA ASP A 431 -17.45 7.06 0.72
C ASP A 431 -17.72 7.41 2.20
N LEU A 432 -18.02 6.40 3.02
CA LEU A 432 -18.34 6.55 4.45
C LEU A 432 -19.65 7.31 4.76
N LEU A 433 -20.37 7.79 3.74
CA LEU A 433 -21.71 8.36 3.88
C LEU A 433 -22.81 7.33 3.62
N LEU A 434 -22.51 6.34 2.77
CA LEU A 434 -23.36 5.21 2.46
C LEU A 434 -22.68 3.91 2.89
N ASP A 435 -23.49 2.92 3.25
CA ASP A 435 -23.08 1.54 3.57
C ASP A 435 -22.68 0.79 2.30
#